data_AF-A0A2K6A663-F1
#
_entry.id   AF-A0A2K6A663-F1
#
_cell.length_a   1.000
_cell.length_b   1.000
_cell.length_c   1.000
_cell.angle_alpha   90.00
_cell.angle_beta   90.00
_cell.angle_gamma   90.00
#
_symmetry.space_group_name_H-M   'P 1'
#
loop_
_entity.id
_entity.type
_entity.pdbx_description
1 polymer ?
#
loop_
_entity_poly.entity_id
_entity_poly.type
_entity_poly.pdbx_seq_one_letter_code
_entity_poly.pdbx_strand_id
1 'polypeptide(L)'
;MLSKEQVILMFQDVEKVDWSSVFMSQPISSPVILQFGHAETLLPLLSLMGYFKDKEPLTAYNYKEQMHRKFRSGHIVPYASNLIFVLYHCENAKTPKEQFRVQMLLNEKVLPLAYSPETVSFYEDLKNHYKDILQSCQTSEECELAKANSTSDEL
;
A
#
# COMPACT_ATOMS: atom_id res chain seq x y z
N MET A 1 -14.02 -12.61 -20.70
CA MET A 1 -14.27 -13.09 -19.33
C MET A 1 -13.11 -12.60 -18.47
N LEU A 2 -13.33 -12.20 -17.21
CA LEU A 2 -12.23 -11.78 -16.31
C LEU A 2 -11.86 -12.98 -15.45
N SER A 3 -10.66 -13.53 -15.63
CA SER A 3 -10.12 -14.56 -14.73
C SER A 3 -9.32 -13.88 -13.61
N LYS A 4 -9.57 -14.26 -12.35
CA LYS A 4 -8.80 -13.77 -11.19
C LYS A 4 -7.57 -14.63 -11.05
N GLU A 5 -6.38 -14.05 -11.23
CA GLU A 5 -5.13 -14.82 -11.22
C GLU A 5 -4.27 -14.54 -10.00
N GLN A 6 -4.27 -13.31 -9.47
CA GLN A 6 -3.43 -12.96 -8.33
C GLN A 6 -4.15 -12.07 -7.33
N VAL A 7 -4.09 -12.44 -6.06
CA VAL A 7 -4.61 -11.62 -4.95
C VAL A 7 -3.48 -11.37 -3.96
N ILE A 8 -3.10 -10.11 -3.77
CA ILE A 8 -2.21 -9.71 -2.67
C ILE A 8 -3.09 -9.19 -1.54
N LEU A 9 -3.14 -9.91 -0.41
CA LEU A 9 -3.86 -9.49 0.80
C LEU A 9 -2.86 -9.00 1.83
N MET A 10 -2.92 -7.71 2.17
CA MET A 10 -2.26 -7.16 3.35
C MET A 10 -3.28 -7.16 4.50
N PHE A 11 -3.06 -7.92 5.55
CA PHE A 11 -3.90 -7.93 6.75
C PHE A 11 -3.19 -7.26 7.93
N GLN A 12 -3.98 -6.69 8.84
CA GLN A 12 -3.56 -6.47 10.22
C GLN A 12 -3.95 -7.64 11.10
N ASP A 13 -2.99 -8.12 11.89
CA ASP A 13 -3.11 -9.24 12.84
C ASP A 13 -3.54 -10.59 12.25
N VAL A 14 -2.54 -11.40 11.87
CA VAL A 14 -2.55 -12.86 12.05
C VAL A 14 -1.10 -13.28 12.36
N GLU A 15 -0.88 -13.92 13.51
CA GLU A 15 0.44 -14.46 13.84
C GLU A 15 0.80 -15.67 12.95
N LYS A 16 2.03 -15.61 12.43
CA LYS A 16 2.81 -16.69 11.80
C LYS A 16 2.21 -17.35 10.55
N VAL A 17 2.70 -16.90 9.40
CA VAL A 17 2.87 -17.76 8.23
C VAL A 17 4.34 -17.64 7.78
N ASP A 18 5.01 -18.78 7.66
CA ASP A 18 6.40 -18.91 7.24
C ASP A 18 6.51 -18.79 5.71
N TRP A 19 7.37 -17.89 5.23
CA TRP A 19 7.50 -17.53 3.81
C TRP A 19 8.94 -17.62 3.31
N SER A 20 9.55 -18.79 3.38
CA SER A 20 10.77 -19.05 2.60
C SER A 20 10.40 -19.31 1.13
N SER A 21 10.52 -18.26 0.29
CA SER A 21 10.57 -18.22 -1.18
C SER A 21 9.44 -17.46 -1.90
N VAL A 22 9.55 -16.14 -1.98
CA VAL A 22 8.81 -15.36 -3.00
C VAL A 22 9.71 -14.28 -3.62
N PHE A 23 10.69 -14.73 -4.39
CA PHE A 23 11.28 -13.97 -5.49
C PHE A 23 11.76 -14.97 -6.54
N MET A 24 11.01 -15.13 -7.64
CA MET A 24 11.62 -15.25 -8.97
C MET A 24 10.57 -15.22 -10.09
N SER A 25 11.00 -14.57 -11.15
CA SER A 25 10.40 -14.43 -12.48
C SER A 25 10.20 -15.77 -13.20
N GLN A 26 8.98 -16.33 -13.16
CA GLN A 26 8.41 -17.31 -14.12
C GLN A 26 6.90 -17.49 -13.82
N PRO A 27 6.08 -18.13 -14.68
CA PRO A 27 4.62 -17.99 -14.67
C PRO A 27 4.05 -18.30 -13.29
N ILE A 28 3.20 -17.40 -12.80
CA ILE A 28 2.82 -17.25 -11.39
C ILE A 28 2.18 -18.56 -10.90
N SER A 29 2.98 -19.40 -10.23
CA SER A 29 2.56 -20.68 -9.64
C SER A 29 1.85 -20.52 -8.28
N SER A 30 1.91 -19.33 -7.68
CA SER A 30 1.17 -19.01 -6.45
C SER A 30 0.09 -17.95 -6.71
N PRO A 31 -1.20 -18.33 -6.78
CA PRO A 31 -2.29 -17.41 -7.13
C PRO A 31 -2.61 -16.38 -6.03
N VAL A 32 -1.98 -16.49 -4.86
CA VAL A 32 -2.27 -15.62 -3.71
C VAL A 32 -0.99 -15.31 -2.94
N ILE A 33 -0.82 -14.04 -2.54
CA ILE A 33 0.24 -13.55 -1.66
C ILE A 33 -0.44 -12.94 -0.44
N LEU A 34 -0.10 -13.40 0.76
CA LEU A 34 -0.65 -12.87 2.02
C LEU A 34 0.49 -12.23 2.82
N GLN A 35 0.34 -10.97 3.18
CA GLN A 35 1.26 -10.23 4.04
C GLN A 35 0.52 -9.75 5.28
N PHE A 36 1.16 -9.88 6.44
CA PHE A 36 0.58 -9.49 7.73
C PHE A 36 1.46 -8.42 8.34
N GLY A 37 0.85 -7.34 8.81
CA GLY A 37 1.53 -6.21 9.39
C GLY A 37 0.71 -5.55 10.49
N HIS A 38 1.15 -4.38 10.92
CA HIS A 38 0.47 -3.59 11.93
C HIS A 38 -0.28 -2.41 11.30
N ALA A 39 -1.10 -1.73 12.10
CA ALA A 39 -1.76 -0.48 11.71
C ALA A 39 -0.75 0.57 11.25
N GLU A 40 0.37 0.60 11.96
CA GLU A 40 1.53 1.44 11.74
C GLU A 40 2.29 1.10 10.45
N THR A 41 1.98 -0.01 9.77
CA THR A 41 2.54 -0.34 8.45
C THR A 41 1.56 0.00 7.33
N LEU A 42 0.29 -0.36 7.50
CA LEU A 42 -0.73 -0.13 6.47
C LEU A 42 -1.08 1.36 6.32
N LEU A 43 -1.14 2.09 7.43
CA LEU A 43 -1.51 3.51 7.40
C LEU A 43 -0.45 4.37 6.67
N PRO A 44 0.87 4.22 6.91
CA PRO A 44 1.88 4.88 6.09
C PRO A 44 1.85 4.46 4.63
N LEU A 45 1.62 3.18 4.32
CA LEU A 45 1.50 2.71 2.93
C LEU A 45 0.36 3.42 2.20
N LEU A 46 -0.84 3.47 2.78
CA LEU A 46 -1.98 4.18 2.19
C LEU A 46 -1.71 5.68 2.03
N SER A 47 -1.02 6.28 3.00
CA SER A 47 -0.62 7.69 2.95
C SER A 47 0.37 7.96 1.81
N LEU A 48 1.37 7.09 1.66
CA LEU A 48 2.38 7.13 0.60
C LEU A 48 1.75 6.94 -0.79
N MET A 49 0.74 6.08 -0.89
CA MET A 49 -0.06 5.90 -2.11
C MET A 49 -0.97 7.09 -2.44
N GLY A 50 -1.03 8.10 -1.58
CA GLY A 50 -1.79 9.33 -1.76
C GLY A 50 -3.23 9.30 -1.24
N TYR A 51 -3.62 8.25 -0.50
CA TYR A 51 -4.96 8.14 0.05
C TYR A 51 -5.17 9.00 1.30
N PHE A 52 -6.43 9.40 1.52
CA PHE A 52 -6.88 10.12 2.71
C PHE A 52 -6.15 11.43 3.00
N LYS A 53 -5.46 12.00 2.02
CA LYS A 53 -4.80 13.30 2.14
C LYS A 53 -5.83 14.42 2.30
N ASP A 54 -5.75 15.09 3.44
CA ASP A 54 -6.52 16.30 3.70
C ASP A 54 -5.98 17.49 2.88
N LYS A 55 -6.86 18.46 2.60
CA LYS A 55 -6.47 19.69 1.90
C LYS A 55 -5.49 20.50 2.73
N GLU A 56 -5.81 20.65 4.01
CA GLU A 56 -4.98 21.35 4.99
C GLU A 56 -4.27 20.33 5.89
N PRO A 57 -2.97 20.49 6.17
CA PRO A 57 -2.25 19.61 7.09
C PRO A 57 -2.92 19.54 8.47
N LEU A 58 -2.93 18.35 9.06
CA LEU A 58 -3.44 18.18 10.41
C LEU A 58 -2.45 18.79 11.41
N THR A 59 -2.91 19.78 12.16
CA THR A 59 -2.12 20.41 13.23
C THR A 59 -2.92 20.40 14.53
N ALA A 60 -2.27 20.55 15.67
CA ALA A 60 -2.98 20.67 16.95
C ALA A 60 -3.91 21.90 16.97
N TYR A 61 -3.51 22.99 16.28
CA TYR A 61 -4.22 24.27 16.31
C TYR A 61 -5.51 24.28 15.47
N ASN A 62 -5.54 23.57 14.34
CA ASN A 62 -6.70 23.56 13.43
C ASN A 62 -7.74 22.46 13.77
N TYR A 63 -7.66 21.84 14.95
CA TYR A 63 -8.57 20.75 15.36
C TYR A 63 -10.06 21.10 15.18
N LYS A 64 -10.47 22.32 15.58
CA LYS A 64 -11.86 22.78 15.48
C LYS A 64 -12.38 22.84 14.04
N GLU A 65 -11.50 23.12 13.08
CA GLU A 65 -11.83 23.25 11.66
C GLU A 65 -11.76 21.89 10.94
N GLN A 66 -11.08 20.91 11.54
CA GLN A 66 -10.82 19.57 11.00
C GLN A 66 -11.87 18.53 11.40
N MET A 67 -13.06 18.97 11.82
CA MET A 67 -14.17 18.07 12.19
C MET A 67 -14.62 17.15 11.06
N HIS A 68 -14.31 17.51 9.80
CA HIS A 68 -14.61 16.74 8.60
C HIS A 68 -13.36 16.22 7.87
N ARG A 69 -12.22 16.10 8.57
CA ARG A 69 -10.99 15.55 7.98
C ARG A 69 -11.19 14.15 7.40
N LYS A 70 -10.51 13.87 6.30
CA LYS A 70 -10.46 12.58 5.61
C LYS A 70 -9.57 11.61 6.38
N PHE A 71 -8.46 12.07 6.93
CA PHE A 71 -7.53 11.21 7.64
C PHE A 71 -8.06 10.86 9.05
N ARG A 72 -8.67 9.67 9.13
CA ARG A 72 -9.23 9.10 10.36
C ARG A 72 -8.78 7.66 10.50
N SER A 73 -7.70 7.44 11.25
CA SER A 73 -7.10 6.10 11.43
C SER A 73 -8.13 5.03 11.79
N GLY A 74 -9.04 5.29 12.73
CA GLY A 74 -10.08 4.34 13.12
C GLY A 74 -11.08 3.95 12.02
N HIS A 75 -11.19 4.72 10.93
CA HIS A 75 -12.00 4.36 9.75
C HIS A 75 -11.13 3.77 8.62
N ILE A 76 -9.87 4.17 8.54
CA ILE A 76 -8.94 3.73 7.49
C ILE A 76 -8.40 2.34 7.82
N VAL A 77 -7.88 2.18 9.04
CA VAL A 77 -7.26 0.98 9.59
C VAL A 77 -7.92 0.56 10.91
N PRO A 78 -9.21 0.15 10.91
CA PRO A 78 -9.78 -0.52 12.08
C PRO A 78 -9.05 -1.84 12.37
N TYR A 79 -9.34 -2.45 13.52
CA TYR A 79 -8.87 -3.80 13.82
C TYR A 79 -9.22 -4.77 12.68
N ALA A 80 -8.27 -5.65 12.34
CA ALA A 80 -8.36 -6.58 11.20
C ALA A 80 -8.59 -5.89 9.83
N SER A 81 -8.15 -4.63 9.68
CA SER A 81 -8.20 -3.96 8.39
C SER A 81 -7.30 -4.65 7.36
N ASN A 82 -7.71 -4.55 6.09
CA ASN A 82 -7.03 -5.21 5.00
C ASN A 82 -7.01 -4.36 3.73
N LEU A 83 -5.90 -4.45 2.99
CA LEU A 83 -5.74 -3.87 1.67
C LEU A 83 -5.45 -4.99 0.67
N ILE A 84 -6.28 -5.06 -0.37
CA ILE A 84 -6.29 -6.12 -1.35
C ILE A 84 -5.94 -5.56 -2.72
N PHE A 85 -4.99 -6.17 -3.42
CA PHE A 85 -4.78 -5.97 -4.86
C PHE A 85 -5.26 -7.20 -5.61
N VAL A 86 -6.28 -7.05 -6.44
CA VAL A 86 -6.79 -8.10 -7.32
C VAL A 86 -6.27 -7.87 -8.73
N LEU A 87 -5.49 -8.83 -9.24
CA LEU A 87 -5.00 -8.86 -10.61
C LEU A 87 -5.91 -9.77 -11.45
N TYR A 88 -6.48 -9.19 -12.50
CA TYR A 88 -7.30 -9.87 -13.48
C TYR A 88 -6.51 -10.10 -14.76
N HIS A 89 -6.64 -11.30 -15.32
CA HIS A 89 -6.20 -11.61 -16.66
C HIS A 89 -7.35 -11.49 -17.64
N CYS A 90 -7.09 -10.77 -18.72
CA CYS A 90 -8.04 -10.52 -19.80
C CYS A 90 -7.71 -11.42 -20.98
N GLU A 91 -8.43 -12.54 -21.12
CA GLU A 91 -8.24 -13.53 -22.20
C GLU A 91 -8.38 -12.94 -23.62
N ASN A 92 -9.15 -11.85 -23.76
CA ASN A 92 -9.44 -11.19 -25.03
C ASN A 92 -8.55 -9.95 -25.29
N ALA A 93 -7.44 -9.81 -24.58
CA ALA A 93 -6.53 -8.68 -24.75
C ALA A 93 -5.86 -8.72 -26.13
N LYS A 94 -5.83 -7.58 -26.83
CA LYS A 94 -5.18 -7.45 -28.14
C LYS A 94 -3.74 -6.98 -28.02
N THR A 95 -3.41 -6.35 -26.91
CA THR A 95 -2.07 -5.83 -26.61
C THR A 95 -1.56 -6.38 -25.27
N PRO A 96 -0.24 -6.48 -25.06
CA PRO A 96 0.32 -6.92 -23.77
C PRO A 96 -0.16 -6.07 -22.59
N LYS A 97 -0.30 -4.75 -22.80
CA LYS A 97 -0.82 -3.82 -21.79
C LYS A 97 -2.25 -4.15 -21.34
N GLU A 98 -3.08 -4.62 -22.26
CA GLU A 98 -4.47 -4.98 -21.97
C GLU A 98 -4.62 -6.31 -21.23
N GLN A 99 -3.55 -7.11 -21.18
CA GLN A 99 -3.56 -8.46 -20.61
C GLN A 99 -3.90 -8.45 -19.12
N PHE A 100 -3.43 -7.44 -18.39
CA PHE A 100 -3.56 -7.38 -16.94
C PHE A 100 -4.25 -6.10 -16.46
N ARG A 101 -5.26 -6.29 -15.61
CA ARG A 101 -5.96 -5.21 -14.92
C ARG A 101 -5.88 -5.39 -13.42
N VAL A 102 -5.82 -4.29 -12.69
CA VAL A 102 -5.70 -4.28 -11.23
C VAL A 102 -6.83 -3.49 -10.60
N GLN A 103 -7.37 -4.03 -9.51
CA GLN A 103 -8.36 -3.38 -8.65
C GLN A 103 -7.88 -3.44 -7.20
N MET A 104 -8.06 -2.34 -6.47
CA MET A 104 -7.77 -2.29 -5.05
C MET A 104 -9.05 -2.36 -4.22
N LEU A 105 -8.99 -3.03 -3.08
CA LEU A 105 -10.04 -2.99 -2.07
C LEU A 105 -9.41 -2.66 -0.71
N LEU A 106 -10.04 -1.77 0.05
CA LEU A 106 -9.67 -1.46 1.42
C LEU A 106 -10.85 -1.82 2.31
N ASN A 107 -10.64 -2.69 3.29
CA ASN A 107 -11.70 -3.21 4.18
C ASN A 107 -12.88 -3.74 3.36
N GLU A 108 -12.57 -4.63 2.41
CA GLU A 108 -13.53 -5.31 1.52
C GLU A 108 -14.34 -4.37 0.60
N LYS A 109 -14.05 -3.07 0.59
CA LYS A 109 -14.71 -2.08 -0.26
C LYS A 109 -13.79 -1.67 -1.38
N VAL A 110 -14.35 -1.55 -2.58
CA VAL A 110 -13.61 -1.07 -3.76
C VAL A 110 -13.01 0.29 -3.45
N LEU A 111 -11.69 0.38 -3.60
CA LEU A 111 -10.90 1.59 -3.40
C LEU A 111 -10.63 2.21 -4.78
N PRO A 112 -11.20 3.40 -5.09
CA PRO A 112 -10.87 4.14 -6.31
C PRO A 112 -9.39 4.48 -6.35
N LEU A 113 -8.82 4.65 -7.54
CA LEU A 113 -7.42 5.05 -7.68
C LEU A 113 -7.19 6.44 -7.06
N ALA A 114 -6.10 6.63 -6.31
CA ALA A 114 -5.84 7.93 -5.67
C ALA A 114 -5.75 9.10 -6.66
N TYR A 115 -5.33 8.82 -7.90
CA TYR A 115 -5.12 9.79 -8.98
C TYR A 115 -6.27 9.86 -10.00
N SER A 116 -7.31 9.03 -9.88
CA SER A 116 -8.39 8.93 -10.87
C SER A 116 -9.70 8.44 -10.24
N PRO A 117 -10.88 8.89 -10.69
CA PRO A 117 -12.16 8.36 -10.21
C PRO A 117 -12.42 6.89 -10.59
N GLU A 118 -11.57 6.29 -11.43
CA GLU A 118 -11.68 4.89 -11.84
C GLU A 118 -11.35 3.92 -10.70
N THR A 119 -11.96 2.74 -10.74
CA THR A 119 -11.75 1.67 -9.73
C THR A 119 -10.89 0.52 -10.23
N VAL A 120 -10.53 0.53 -11.51
CA VAL A 120 -9.73 -0.51 -12.18
C VAL A 120 -8.76 0.19 -13.12
N SER A 121 -7.49 -0.21 -13.11
CA SER A 121 -6.45 0.30 -14.01
C SER A 121 -5.79 -0.84 -14.76
N PHE A 122 -5.08 -0.54 -15.85
CA PHE A 122 -4.05 -1.46 -16.34
C PHE A 122 -2.94 -1.59 -15.30
N TYR A 123 -2.41 -2.79 -15.14
CA TYR A 123 -1.35 -3.07 -14.17
C TYR A 123 -0.08 -2.24 -14.45
N GLU A 124 0.29 -2.07 -15.72
CA GLU A 124 1.44 -1.25 -16.13
C GLU A 124 1.28 0.21 -15.74
N ASP A 125 0.08 0.78 -15.90
CA ASP A 125 -0.19 2.18 -15.55
C ASP A 125 -0.09 2.42 -14.03
N LEU A 126 -0.59 1.48 -13.23
CA LEU A 126 -0.45 1.52 -11.77
C LEU A 126 1.02 1.47 -11.35
N LYS A 127 1.79 0.53 -11.95
CA LYS A 127 3.22 0.37 -11.66
C LYS A 127 4.02 1.60 -12.04
N ASN A 128 3.70 2.21 -13.19
CA ASN A 128 4.35 3.44 -13.65
C ASN A 128 4.02 4.62 -12.75
N HIS A 129 2.77 4.74 -12.28
CA HIS A 129 2.36 5.82 -11.37
C HIS A 129 3.14 5.82 -10.06
N TYR A 130 3.38 4.64 -9.47
CA TYR A 130 4.12 4.51 -8.21
C TYR A 130 5.62 4.24 -8.39
N LYS A 131 6.15 4.33 -9.62
CA LYS A 131 7.54 3.98 -9.92
C LYS A 131 8.54 4.76 -9.07
N ASP A 132 8.34 6.06 -8.93
CA ASP A 132 9.28 6.92 -8.19
C ASP A 132 9.33 6.53 -6.72
N ILE A 133 8.17 6.28 -6.10
CA ILE A 133 8.06 5.80 -4.72
C ILE A 133 8.78 4.45 -4.53
N LEU A 134 8.65 3.54 -5.50
CA LEU A 134 9.31 2.23 -5.46
C LEU A 134 10.83 2.34 -5.61
N GLN A 135 11.33 3.42 -6.20
CA GLN A 135 12.76 3.62 -6.48
C GLN A 135 13.43 4.57 -5.47
N SER A 136 12.66 5.39 -4.74
CA SER A 136 13.18 6.44 -3.86
C SER A 136 13.46 5.98 -2.42
N CYS A 137 13.34 4.69 -2.10
CA CYS A 137 13.57 4.21 -0.73
C CYS A 137 15.07 3.99 -0.46
N GLN A 138 15.74 5.00 0.09
CA GLN A 138 17.13 4.93 0.56
C GLN A 138 17.16 4.71 2.08
N THR A 139 16.88 3.47 2.51
CA THR A 139 16.79 3.12 3.94
C THR A 139 18.07 3.43 4.72
N SER A 140 19.23 3.35 4.07
CA SER A 140 20.53 3.65 4.69
C SER A 140 20.68 5.11 5.08
N GLU A 141 20.15 6.05 4.30
CA GLU A 141 20.33 7.49 4.59
C GLU A 141 19.26 8.00 5.58
N GLU A 142 18.04 7.49 5.48
CA GLU A 142 16.89 7.94 6.28
C GLU A 142 16.86 7.34 7.71
N CYS A 143 17.48 6.17 7.91
CA CYS A 143 17.47 5.46 9.20
C CYS A 143 18.82 5.48 9.92
N GLU A 144 19.84 6.12 9.36
CA GLU A 144 21.11 6.32 10.04
C GLU A 144 20.93 7.30 11.20
N LEU A 145 20.95 6.76 12.42
CA LEU A 145 20.99 7.59 13.63
C LEU A 145 22.32 8.35 13.66
N ALA A 146 22.26 9.65 13.92
CA ALA A 146 23.45 10.45 14.17
C ALA A 146 24.26 9.79 15.29
N LYS A 147 25.51 9.43 15.01
CA LYS A 147 26.43 8.90 16.02
C LYS A 147 26.63 9.97 17.09
N ALA A 148 25.98 9.81 18.23
CA ALA A 148 26.26 10.64 19.39
C ALA A 148 27.72 10.42 19.79
N ASN A 149 28.55 11.45 19.66
CA ASN A 149 29.82 11.48 20.37
C ASN A 149 29.47 11.55 21.85
N SER A 150 29.47 10.41 22.53
CA SER A 150 29.36 10.35 23.98
C SER A 150 30.66 10.91 24.58
N THR A 151 30.77 12.23 24.67
CA THR A 151 31.57 12.82 25.75
C THR A 151 30.80 12.56 27.03
N SER A 152 31.21 11.50 27.72
CA SER A 152 30.94 11.30 29.13
C SER A 152 31.55 12.48 29.89
N ASP A 153 30.77 13.54 30.08
CA ASP A 153 31.07 14.53 31.09
C ASP A 153 30.83 13.88 32.46
N GLU A 154 31.93 13.44 33.05
CA GLU A 154 32.01 13.04 34.45
C GLU A 154 31.67 14.25 35.34
N LEU A 155 30.76 14.04 36.29
CA LEU A 155 30.53 14.90 37.46
C LEU A 155 30.43 14.00 38.69
#